data_AF-A0A661HKJ7-F1
#
_entry.id   AF-A0A661HKJ7-F1
#
_cell.length_a   1.000
_cell.length_b   1.000
_cell.length_c   1.000
_cell.angle_alpha   90.00
_cell.angle_beta   90.00
_cell.angle_gamma   90.00
#
_symmetry.space_group_name_H-M   'P 1'
#
loop_
_entity.id
_entity.type
_entity.pdbx_description
1 polymer ?
#
loop_
_entity_poly.entity_id
_entity_poly.type
_entity_poly.pdbx_seq_one_letter_code
_entity_poly.pdbx_strand_id
1 'polypeptide(L)'
;MEIKLFDTLTSTQKYIEENIKKGILKAPIAVLALEQNEGVGSRDNSWSGGDGNFFLSFAVDILELPEDLQLASASIYFSFIMKKTLQKFGENIWLKWPNDFYLNDEKVGGTITQKIENTLVCGIGINLKKSQNGYRALQSDIEPIKLLKSYLLALEKFPKWKQIFSEYEIEFELSRKFSVHIENYQKSLMSATLCTDGSLLMEGKKVFSLR
;
A
#
# COMPACT_ATOMS: atom_id res chain seq x y z
N MET A 1 -8.20 -16.19 4.11
CA MET A 1 -8.23 -15.05 5.07
C MET A 1 -9.69 -14.70 5.41
N GLU A 2 -10.02 -14.42 6.67
CA GLU A 2 -11.37 -13.90 7.04
C GLU A 2 -11.54 -12.46 6.51
N ILE A 3 -12.77 -12.09 6.10
CA ILE A 3 -13.10 -10.73 5.63
C ILE A 3 -14.21 -10.14 6.49
N LYS A 4 -13.98 -8.96 7.05
CA LYS A 4 -15.02 -8.12 7.67
C LYS A 4 -15.30 -6.92 6.77
N LEU A 5 -16.59 -6.71 6.48
CA LEU A 5 -17.06 -5.60 5.66
C LEU A 5 -17.81 -4.62 6.55
N PHE A 6 -17.56 -3.32 6.34
CA PHE A 6 -18.24 -2.24 7.04
C PHE A 6 -18.74 -1.22 6.01
N ASP A 7 -19.92 -0.67 6.24
CA ASP A 7 -20.39 0.46 5.45
C ASP A 7 -19.51 1.69 5.73
N THR A 8 -19.26 1.98 7.01
CA THR A 8 -18.44 3.13 7.43
C THR A 8 -17.51 2.76 8.58
N LEU A 9 -16.27 3.24 8.54
CA LEU A 9 -15.33 3.23 9.67
C LEU A 9 -14.61 4.58 9.79
N THR A 10 -14.02 4.86 10.95
CA THR A 10 -13.09 5.99 11.09
C THR A 10 -11.80 5.69 10.32
N SER A 11 -11.19 4.54 10.56
CA SER A 11 -10.03 4.04 9.81
C SER A 11 -9.97 2.52 9.86
N THR A 12 -9.86 1.85 8.71
CA THR A 12 -9.65 0.39 8.65
C THR A 12 -8.34 0.00 9.33
N GLN A 13 -7.32 0.86 9.21
CA GLN A 13 -6.00 0.65 9.80
C GLN A 13 -6.09 0.69 11.33
N LYS A 14 -6.63 1.77 11.90
CA LYS A 14 -6.78 1.91 13.35
C LYS A 14 -7.64 0.78 13.92
N TYR A 15 -8.73 0.43 13.23
CA TYR A 15 -9.61 -0.65 13.65
C TYR A 15 -8.87 -1.99 13.80
N ILE A 16 -8.07 -2.39 12.81
CA ILE A 16 -7.30 -3.64 12.90
C ILE A 16 -6.23 -3.53 13.99
N GLU A 17 -5.45 -2.45 14.01
CA GLU A 17 -4.35 -2.28 14.96
C GLU A 17 -4.81 -2.34 16.41
N GLU A 18 -5.89 -1.62 16.75
CA GLU A 18 -6.45 -1.58 18.10
C GLU A 18 -6.99 -2.94 18.54
N ASN A 19 -7.69 -3.65 17.65
CA ASN A 19 -8.27 -4.94 17.99
C ASN A 19 -7.23 -6.06 18.07
N ILE A 20 -6.13 -5.98 17.30
CA ILE A 20 -4.99 -6.90 17.46
C ILE A 20 -4.30 -6.64 18.80
N LYS A 21 -4.02 -5.38 19.15
CA LYS A 21 -3.41 -5.01 20.45
C LYS A 21 -4.26 -5.48 21.64
N LYS A 22 -5.58 -5.52 21.49
CA LYS A 22 -6.53 -6.03 22.50
C LYS A 22 -6.71 -7.56 22.48
N GLY A 23 -6.10 -8.27 21.54
CA GLY A 23 -6.26 -9.72 21.36
C GLY A 23 -7.63 -10.16 20.83
N ILE A 24 -8.45 -9.22 20.35
CA ILE A 24 -9.81 -9.46 19.82
C ILE A 24 -9.73 -10.01 18.39
N LEU A 25 -8.84 -9.44 17.56
CA LEU A 25 -8.57 -9.93 16.21
C LEU A 25 -7.21 -10.61 16.16
N LYS A 26 -7.07 -11.59 15.26
CA LYS A 26 -5.81 -12.28 14.96
C LYS A 26 -5.61 -12.32 13.45
N ALA A 27 -4.36 -12.28 13.00
CA ALA A 27 -4.02 -12.57 11.62
C ALA A 27 -4.29 -14.07 11.31
N PRO A 28 -4.64 -14.43 10.05
CA PRO A 28 -4.87 -13.55 8.91
C PRO A 28 -6.31 -12.99 8.86
N ILE A 29 -6.45 -11.66 8.75
CA ILE A 29 -7.74 -10.95 8.71
C ILE A 29 -7.70 -9.78 7.73
N ALA A 30 -8.78 -9.54 6.99
CA ALA A 30 -8.97 -8.35 6.16
C ALA A 30 -10.22 -7.56 6.60
N VAL A 31 -10.13 -6.25 6.53
CA VAL A 31 -11.21 -5.29 6.82
C VAL A 31 -11.32 -4.34 5.64
N LEU A 32 -12.52 -4.26 5.06
CA LEU A 32 -12.87 -3.28 4.04
C LEU A 32 -13.96 -2.36 4.57
N ALA A 33 -13.81 -1.06 4.36
CA ALA A 33 -14.87 -0.08 4.58
C ALA A 33 -15.27 0.57 3.25
N LEU A 34 -16.57 0.79 3.04
CA LEU A 34 -17.07 1.54 1.87
C LEU A 34 -16.84 3.05 2.04
N GLU A 35 -16.85 3.53 3.29
CA GLU A 35 -16.55 4.91 3.67
C GLU A 35 -15.57 4.96 4.85
N GLN A 36 -14.65 5.93 4.80
CA GLN A 36 -13.61 6.14 5.80
C GLN A 36 -13.52 7.62 6.18
N ASN A 37 -13.81 7.97 7.44
CA ASN A 37 -13.95 9.37 7.88
C ASN A 37 -12.68 10.02 8.43
N GLU A 38 -11.78 9.22 9.00
CA GLU A 38 -10.53 9.66 9.65
C GLU A 38 -9.36 8.76 9.22
N GLY A 39 -9.31 8.49 7.92
CA GLY A 39 -8.31 7.61 7.35
C GLY A 39 -6.90 8.16 7.54
N VAL A 40 -5.96 7.25 7.74
CA VAL A 40 -4.56 7.58 8.00
C VAL A 40 -3.74 7.25 6.76
N GLY A 41 -3.04 8.24 6.24
CA GLY A 41 -1.97 8.10 5.27
C GLY A 41 -0.61 8.22 5.95
N SER A 42 0.46 8.00 5.19
CA SER A 42 1.81 8.11 5.74
C SER A 42 2.09 9.51 6.29
N ARG A 43 2.86 9.63 7.39
CA ARG A 43 3.22 10.92 8.02
C ARG A 43 1.98 11.72 8.45
N ASP A 44 1.00 11.05 9.03
CA ASP A 44 -0.24 11.63 9.55
C ASP A 44 -1.08 12.41 8.53
N ASN A 45 -0.85 12.18 7.22
CA ASN A 45 -1.72 12.72 6.19
C ASN A 45 -3.12 12.10 6.32
N SER A 46 -4.17 12.86 6.05
CA SER A 46 -5.53 12.29 6.03
C SER A 46 -5.79 11.53 4.72
N TRP A 47 -6.41 10.36 4.84
CA TRP A 47 -6.89 9.57 3.69
C TRP A 47 -8.35 9.17 3.87
N SER A 48 -9.22 10.18 3.83
CA SER A 48 -10.66 10.02 4.08
C SER A 48 -11.45 10.12 2.78
N GLY A 49 -12.61 9.47 2.75
CA GLY A 49 -13.58 9.59 1.68
C GLY A 49 -14.62 8.47 1.67
N GLY A 50 -15.39 8.38 0.59
CA GLY A 50 -16.46 7.40 0.40
C GLY A 50 -16.86 7.26 -1.07
N ASP A 51 -18.02 6.65 -1.31
CA ASP A 51 -18.66 6.49 -2.64
C ASP A 51 -17.79 5.78 -3.69
N GLY A 52 -17.63 4.47 -3.54
CA GLY A 52 -16.96 3.61 -4.52
C GLY A 52 -15.43 3.61 -4.43
N ASN A 53 -14.84 4.29 -3.46
CA ASN A 53 -13.41 4.22 -3.17
C ASN A 53 -13.03 2.95 -2.40
N PHE A 54 -11.73 2.64 -2.38
CA PHE A 54 -11.20 1.41 -1.81
C PHE A 54 -10.39 1.70 -0.54
N PHE A 55 -10.90 1.26 0.60
CA PHE A 55 -10.23 1.37 1.91
C PHE A 55 -10.11 -0.01 2.53
N LEU A 56 -8.94 -0.61 2.36
CA LEU A 56 -8.61 -1.94 2.87
C LEU A 56 -7.56 -1.80 3.96
N SER A 57 -7.71 -2.50 5.06
CA SER A 57 -6.57 -2.94 5.86
C SER A 57 -6.61 -4.44 6.04
N PHE A 58 -5.45 -5.09 6.06
CA PHE A 58 -5.34 -6.50 6.37
C PHE A 58 -4.14 -6.75 7.29
N ALA A 59 -4.16 -7.87 8.00
CA ALA A 59 -3.10 -8.30 8.87
C ALA A 59 -2.65 -9.71 8.51
N VAL A 60 -1.34 -9.92 8.48
CA VAL A 60 -0.68 -11.20 8.21
C VAL A 60 0.38 -11.47 9.27
N ASP A 61 0.63 -12.74 9.57
CA ASP A 61 1.79 -13.11 10.38
C ASP A 61 3.05 -12.89 9.55
N ILE A 62 4.07 -12.27 10.14
CA ILE A 62 5.35 -12.01 9.50
C ILE A 62 6.02 -13.32 9.06
N LEU A 63 5.75 -14.43 9.76
CA LEU A 63 6.28 -15.76 9.43
C LEU A 63 5.64 -16.37 8.17
N GLU A 64 4.48 -15.87 7.73
CA GLU A 64 3.85 -16.30 6.47
C GLU A 64 4.40 -15.53 5.25
N LEU A 65 5.13 -14.44 5.47
CA LEU A 65 5.72 -13.66 4.39
C LEU A 65 6.91 -14.40 3.74
N PRO A 66 7.20 -14.11 2.46
CA PRO A 66 8.36 -14.70 1.80
C PRO A 66 9.65 -14.44 2.57
N GLU A 67 10.48 -15.48 2.75
CA GLU A 67 11.76 -15.37 3.46
C GLU A 67 12.73 -14.36 2.82
N ASP A 68 12.59 -14.11 1.51
CA ASP A 68 13.39 -13.14 0.76
C ASP A 68 12.86 -11.70 0.83
N LEU A 69 11.73 -11.47 1.51
CA LEU A 69 11.15 -10.14 1.73
C LEU A 69 11.69 -9.53 3.03
N GLN A 70 12.46 -8.44 2.91
CA GLN A 70 12.74 -7.60 4.07
C GLN A 70 11.48 -6.80 4.45
N LEU A 71 11.13 -6.81 5.73
CA LEU A 71 9.98 -6.05 6.25
C LEU A 71 10.05 -4.55 5.90
N ALA A 72 11.27 -4.02 5.78
CA ALA A 72 11.53 -2.65 5.36
C ALA A 72 11.00 -2.29 3.97
N SER A 73 10.59 -3.29 3.17
CA SER A 73 10.08 -3.17 1.81
C SER A 73 8.70 -3.80 1.62
N ALA A 74 8.03 -4.12 2.73
CA ALA A 74 6.68 -4.68 2.69
C ALA A 74 5.67 -3.73 2.02
N SER A 75 5.83 -2.42 2.16
CA SER A 75 4.96 -1.44 1.49
C SER A 75 5.08 -1.52 -0.03
N ILE A 76 6.30 -1.61 -0.59
CA ILE A 76 6.55 -1.85 -2.02
C ILE A 76 5.90 -3.18 -2.44
N TYR A 77 6.17 -4.25 -1.67
CA TYR A 77 5.68 -5.60 -1.94
C TYR A 77 4.15 -5.65 -2.08
N PHE A 78 3.42 -5.19 -1.05
CA PHE A 78 1.97 -5.21 -1.06
C PHE A 78 1.37 -4.25 -2.10
N SER A 79 2.00 -3.09 -2.31
CA SER A 79 1.58 -2.15 -3.35
C SER A 79 1.72 -2.77 -4.73
N PHE A 80 2.80 -3.53 -4.99
CA PHE A 80 3.03 -4.12 -6.30
C PHE A 80 1.99 -5.20 -6.63
N ILE A 81 1.63 -6.03 -5.64
CA ILE A 81 0.54 -7.01 -5.78
C ILE A 81 -0.78 -6.29 -6.11
N MET A 82 -1.09 -5.18 -5.43
CA MET A 82 -2.30 -4.41 -5.71
C MET A 82 -2.25 -3.77 -7.10
N LYS A 83 -1.09 -3.24 -7.50
CA LYS A 83 -0.89 -2.67 -8.84
C LYS A 83 -1.13 -3.70 -9.93
N LYS A 84 -0.55 -4.90 -9.81
CA LYS A 84 -0.81 -6.02 -10.74
C LYS A 84 -2.25 -6.50 -10.70
N THR A 85 -2.93 -6.36 -9.56
CA THR A 85 -4.36 -6.67 -9.44
C THR A 85 -5.20 -5.65 -10.22
N LEU A 86 -5.00 -4.36 -10.00
CA LEU A 86 -5.68 -3.27 -10.71
C LEU A 86 -5.44 -3.33 -12.24
N GLN A 87 -4.24 -3.70 -12.68
CA GLN A 87 -3.96 -3.92 -14.11
C GLN A 87 -4.86 -4.98 -14.75
N LYS A 88 -5.27 -6.02 -14.01
CA LYS A 88 -6.22 -7.04 -14.50
C LYS A 88 -7.63 -6.49 -14.67
N PHE A 89 -7.95 -5.39 -13.99
CA PHE A 89 -9.20 -4.65 -14.16
C PHE A 89 -9.09 -3.55 -15.24
N GLY A 90 -7.95 -3.46 -15.94
CA GLY A 90 -7.73 -2.49 -17.01
C GLY A 90 -7.11 -1.17 -16.58
N GLU A 91 -6.74 -1.01 -15.31
CA GLU A 91 -6.15 0.23 -14.79
C GLU A 91 -4.66 0.32 -15.11
N ASN A 92 -4.24 1.38 -15.78
CA ASN A 92 -2.84 1.62 -16.12
C ASN A 92 -2.14 2.50 -15.07
N ILE A 93 -1.89 1.91 -13.91
CA ILE A 93 -1.19 2.55 -12.80
C ILE A 93 0.24 2.03 -12.64
N TRP A 94 1.08 2.84 -12.01
CA TRP A 94 2.46 2.52 -11.64
C TRP A 94 2.75 2.94 -10.20
N LEU A 95 3.85 2.43 -9.63
CA LEU A 95 4.27 2.76 -8.26
C LEU A 95 5.37 3.80 -8.23
N LYS A 96 5.09 4.95 -7.63
CA LYS A 96 6.12 5.88 -7.21
C LYS A 96 6.71 5.42 -5.89
N TRP A 97 8.03 5.30 -5.82
CA TRP A 97 8.70 4.88 -4.60
C TRP A 97 8.28 5.77 -3.40
N PRO A 98 8.04 5.17 -2.22
CA PRO A 98 8.06 3.73 -1.97
C PRO A 98 6.72 3.00 -2.17
N ASN A 99 5.61 3.70 -2.14
CA ASN A 99 4.32 3.09 -1.81
C ASN A 99 3.11 3.88 -2.35
N ASP A 100 3.33 4.81 -3.27
CA ASP A 100 2.26 5.63 -3.82
C ASP A 100 1.83 5.08 -5.19
N PHE A 101 0.53 4.86 -5.37
CA PHE A 101 -0.04 4.50 -6.66
C PHE A 101 -0.24 5.77 -7.48
N TYR A 102 0.21 5.75 -8.74
CA TYR A 102 0.14 6.88 -9.66
C TYR A 102 -0.57 6.49 -10.96
N LEU A 103 -1.36 7.43 -11.49
CA LEU A 103 -1.86 7.42 -12.86
C LEU A 103 -1.27 8.66 -13.54
N ASN A 104 -0.47 8.45 -14.59
CA ASN A 104 0.41 9.49 -15.13
C ASN A 104 1.26 10.10 -14.00
N ASP A 105 1.19 11.41 -13.78
CA ASP A 105 2.01 12.11 -12.78
C ASP A 105 1.23 12.48 -11.51
N GLU A 106 0.02 11.92 -11.35
CA GLU A 106 -0.87 12.22 -10.25
C GLU A 106 -1.07 10.99 -9.35
N LYS A 107 -0.91 11.22 -8.04
CA LYS A 107 -1.17 10.18 -7.03
C LYS A 107 -2.66 9.86 -7.00
N VAL A 108 -2.99 8.57 -6.92
CA VAL A 108 -4.36 8.04 -6.82
C VAL A 108 -4.59 7.20 -5.57
N GLY A 109 -3.52 6.81 -4.88
CA GLY A 109 -3.60 5.95 -3.70
C GLY A 109 -2.26 5.80 -2.99
N GLY A 110 -2.27 5.08 -1.89
CA GLY A 110 -1.04 4.65 -1.23
C GLY A 110 -1.24 3.48 -0.27
N THR A 111 -0.11 2.95 0.18
CA THR A 111 -0.06 1.84 1.14
C THR A 111 0.66 2.27 2.41
N ILE A 112 0.18 1.88 3.58
CA ILE A 112 0.89 2.03 4.86
C ILE A 112 1.07 0.66 5.53
N THR A 113 2.11 0.52 6.34
CA THR A 113 2.40 -0.73 7.05
C THR A 113 2.70 -0.43 8.50
N GLN A 114 2.19 -1.24 9.43
CA GLN A 114 2.51 -1.12 10.85
C GLN A 114 2.76 -2.51 11.43
N LYS A 115 3.93 -2.68 12.06
CA LYS A 115 4.23 -3.90 12.81
C LYS A 115 3.64 -3.81 14.21
N ILE A 116 2.95 -4.87 14.63
CA ILE A 116 2.46 -5.09 15.99
C ILE A 116 2.89 -6.51 16.39
N GLU A 117 3.89 -6.61 17.27
CA GLU A 117 4.50 -7.90 17.64
C GLU A 117 4.93 -8.71 16.40
N ASN A 118 4.37 -9.91 16.20
CA ASN A 118 4.63 -10.77 15.04
C ASN A 118 3.66 -10.55 13.87
N THR A 119 2.75 -9.58 13.98
CA THR A 119 1.78 -9.26 12.94
C THR A 119 2.19 -8.01 12.17
N LEU A 120 2.06 -8.05 10.85
CA LEU A 120 2.18 -6.90 9.98
C LEU A 120 0.79 -6.48 9.50
N VAL A 121 0.36 -5.27 9.86
CA VAL A 121 -0.87 -4.65 9.38
C VAL A 121 -0.55 -3.78 8.18
N CYS A 122 -1.25 -4.00 7.06
CA CYS A 122 -1.08 -3.25 5.82
C CYS A 122 -2.40 -2.57 5.46
N GLY A 123 -2.38 -1.25 5.29
CA GLY A 123 -3.50 -0.44 4.84
C GLY A 123 -3.28 0.02 3.40
N ILE A 124 -4.28 -0.15 2.53
CA ILE A 124 -4.28 0.28 1.14
C ILE A 124 -5.50 1.17 0.91
N GLY A 125 -5.24 2.42 0.53
CA GLY A 125 -6.26 3.39 0.15
C GLY A 125 -6.11 3.78 -1.32
N ILE A 126 -7.18 3.63 -2.12
CA ILE A 126 -7.19 4.01 -3.54
C ILE A 126 -8.47 4.78 -3.86
N ASN A 127 -8.32 5.93 -4.51
CA ASN A 127 -9.42 6.69 -5.09
C ASN A 127 -9.87 6.03 -6.39
N LEU A 128 -10.75 5.02 -6.32
CA LEU A 128 -11.27 4.35 -7.52
C LEU A 128 -12.20 5.29 -8.31
N LYS A 129 -13.23 5.85 -7.65
CA LYS A 129 -14.32 6.53 -8.34
C LYS A 129 -14.26 8.06 -8.19
N LYS A 130 -14.04 8.55 -6.97
CA LYS A 130 -14.06 9.99 -6.65
C LYS A 130 -12.88 10.39 -5.79
N SER A 131 -12.48 11.65 -5.90
CA SER A 131 -11.49 12.25 -5.01
C SER A 131 -12.16 13.17 -4.00
N GLN A 132 -11.82 12.98 -2.73
CA GLN A 132 -12.25 13.84 -1.61
C GLN A 132 -11.05 14.29 -0.75
N ASN A 133 -9.84 13.90 -1.13
CA ASN A 133 -8.60 14.10 -0.37
C ASN A 133 -7.55 14.92 -1.15
N GLY A 134 -7.94 15.54 -2.26
CA GLY A 134 -7.07 16.38 -3.08
C GLY A 134 -6.14 15.62 -4.04
N TYR A 135 -6.22 14.29 -4.09
CA TYR A 135 -5.48 13.45 -5.04
C TYR A 135 -6.34 13.07 -6.24
N ARG A 136 -5.77 12.46 -7.29
CA ARG A 136 -6.56 12.02 -8.44
C ARG A 136 -7.41 10.80 -8.09
N ALA A 137 -8.52 10.59 -8.80
CA ALA A 137 -9.25 9.33 -8.82
C ALA A 137 -9.07 8.63 -10.17
N LEU A 138 -9.13 7.30 -10.18
CA LEU A 138 -9.06 6.50 -11.40
C LEU A 138 -10.29 6.71 -12.31
N GLN A 139 -11.42 7.16 -11.74
CA GLN A 139 -12.71 7.24 -12.41
C GLN A 139 -13.17 5.87 -12.93
N SER A 140 -12.90 4.85 -12.12
CA SER A 140 -13.16 3.45 -12.41
C SER A 140 -14.45 2.97 -11.75
N ASP A 141 -15.18 2.09 -12.43
CA ASP A 141 -16.40 1.43 -11.92
C ASP A 141 -16.10 0.08 -11.25
N ILE A 142 -14.84 -0.16 -10.86
CA ILE A 142 -14.45 -1.36 -10.12
C ILE A 142 -15.19 -1.39 -8.77
N GLU A 143 -15.98 -2.44 -8.54
CA GLU A 143 -16.60 -2.67 -7.24
C GLU A 143 -15.53 -3.01 -6.18
N PRO A 144 -15.45 -2.29 -5.04
CA PRO A 144 -14.43 -2.51 -4.01
C PRO A 144 -14.34 -3.96 -3.53
N ILE A 145 -15.47 -4.65 -3.38
CA ILE A 145 -15.51 -6.05 -2.93
C ILE A 145 -14.90 -7.00 -3.99
N LYS A 146 -15.09 -6.72 -5.29
CA LYS A 146 -14.47 -7.52 -6.37
C LYS A 146 -12.97 -7.31 -6.39
N LEU A 147 -12.51 -6.07 -6.24
CA LEU A 147 -11.09 -5.75 -6.13
C LEU A 147 -10.46 -6.44 -4.92
N LEU A 148 -11.11 -6.39 -3.76
CA LEU A 148 -10.66 -7.06 -2.54
C LEU A 148 -10.44 -8.55 -2.77
N LYS A 149 -11.45 -9.25 -3.30
CA LYS A 149 -11.37 -10.69 -3.56
C LYS A 149 -10.22 -11.03 -4.51
N SER A 150 -10.07 -10.27 -5.60
CA SER A 150 -8.97 -10.48 -6.54
C SER A 150 -7.60 -10.19 -5.93
N TYR A 151 -7.51 -9.18 -5.06
CA TYR A 151 -6.27 -8.84 -4.37
C TYR A 151 -5.88 -9.93 -3.36
N LEU A 152 -6.80 -10.38 -2.52
CA LEU A 152 -6.55 -11.45 -1.54
C LEU A 152 -6.13 -12.76 -2.22
N LEU A 153 -6.77 -13.13 -3.35
CA LEU A 153 -6.36 -14.29 -4.16
C LEU A 153 -4.94 -14.17 -4.72
N ALA A 154 -4.45 -12.94 -4.98
CA ALA A 154 -3.08 -12.71 -5.42
C ALA A 154 -2.10 -12.69 -4.24
N LEU A 155 -2.51 -12.10 -3.11
CA LEU A 155 -1.74 -11.98 -1.88
C LEU A 155 -1.48 -13.35 -1.23
N GLU A 156 -2.48 -14.21 -1.12
CA GLU A 156 -2.38 -15.54 -0.49
C GLU A 156 -1.44 -16.49 -1.25
N LYS A 157 -0.96 -16.11 -2.44
CA LYS A 157 0.10 -16.83 -3.16
C LYS A 157 1.50 -16.53 -2.63
N PHE A 158 1.65 -15.46 -1.84
CA PHE A 158 2.91 -14.94 -1.32
C PHE A 158 4.05 -15.02 -2.35
N PRO A 159 3.94 -14.31 -3.50
CA PRO A 159 4.99 -14.32 -4.51
C PRO A 159 6.32 -13.91 -3.89
N LYS A 160 7.43 -14.47 -4.38
CA LYS A 160 8.76 -14.18 -3.83
C LYS A 160 9.12 -12.71 -4.05
N TRP A 161 9.82 -12.10 -3.11
CA TRP A 161 10.30 -10.72 -3.26
C TRP A 161 11.11 -10.55 -4.55
N LYS A 162 11.98 -11.50 -4.87
CA LYS A 162 12.77 -11.47 -6.12
C LYS A 162 11.92 -11.31 -7.38
N GLN A 163 10.75 -11.94 -7.43
CA GLN A 163 9.85 -11.86 -8.60
C GLN A 163 9.22 -10.47 -8.72
N ILE A 164 8.79 -9.90 -7.59
CA ILE A 164 8.24 -8.55 -7.54
C ILE A 164 9.32 -7.51 -7.84
N PHE A 165 10.48 -7.64 -7.21
CA PHE A 165 11.57 -6.68 -7.32
C PHE A 165 12.10 -6.58 -8.75
N SER A 166 12.24 -7.68 -9.48
CA SER A 166 12.72 -7.63 -10.87
C SER A 166 11.82 -6.80 -11.80
N GLU A 167 10.52 -6.76 -11.53
CA GLU A 167 9.61 -5.90 -12.30
C GLU A 167 9.58 -4.47 -11.76
N TYR A 168 9.57 -4.32 -10.43
CA TYR A 168 9.58 -3.01 -9.78
C TYR A 168 10.84 -2.20 -10.06
N GLU A 169 12.00 -2.86 -10.19
CA GLU A 169 13.27 -2.21 -10.51
C GLU A 169 13.23 -1.45 -11.83
N ILE A 170 12.55 -2.02 -12.84
CA ILE A 170 12.35 -1.35 -14.14
C ILE A 170 11.37 -0.18 -13.97
N GLU A 171 10.27 -0.38 -13.23
CA GLU A 171 9.26 0.66 -13.00
C GLU A 171 9.79 1.85 -12.17
N PHE A 172 10.77 1.62 -11.30
CA PHE A 172 11.39 2.65 -10.46
C PHE A 172 11.98 3.81 -11.28
N GLU A 173 12.37 3.59 -12.54
CA GLU A 173 12.87 4.64 -13.42
C GLU A 173 11.85 5.80 -13.59
N LEU A 174 10.54 5.50 -13.54
CA LEU A 174 9.49 6.52 -13.55
C LEU A 174 9.51 7.40 -12.30
N SER A 175 10.01 6.88 -11.18
CA SER A 175 10.13 7.64 -9.93
C SER A 175 11.24 8.70 -9.99
N ARG A 176 12.21 8.61 -10.91
CA ARG A 176 13.38 9.51 -10.94
C ARG A 176 13.04 10.99 -11.12
N LYS A 177 11.94 11.31 -11.80
CA LYS A 177 11.50 12.71 -11.99
C LYS A 177 10.81 13.30 -10.76
N PHE A 178 10.56 12.50 -9.73
CA PHE A 178 9.88 12.93 -8.51
C PHE A 178 10.85 13.12 -7.35
N SER A 179 10.30 13.70 -6.29
CA SER A 179 10.97 13.80 -5.00
C SER A 179 10.17 13.05 -3.94
N VAL A 180 10.87 12.64 -2.89
CA VAL A 180 10.27 12.02 -1.71
C VAL A 180 10.68 12.76 -0.47
N HIS A 181 9.82 12.71 0.54
CA HIS A 181 10.19 13.18 1.85
C HIS A 181 10.94 12.07 2.58
N ILE A 182 12.13 12.39 3.07
CA ILE A 182 12.98 11.54 3.90
C ILE A 182 13.28 12.35 5.16
N GLU A 183 12.87 11.84 6.32
CA GLU A 183 12.86 12.61 7.57
C GLU A 183 12.10 13.93 7.34
N ASN A 184 12.75 15.08 7.59
CA ASN A 184 12.19 16.42 7.45
C ASN A 184 12.53 17.11 6.12
N TYR A 185 13.17 16.40 5.18
CA TYR A 185 13.65 16.99 3.93
C TYR A 185 13.02 16.35 2.71
N GLN A 186 12.76 17.17 1.70
CA GLN A 186 12.41 16.68 0.36
C GLN A 186 13.70 16.38 -0.40
N LYS A 187 13.86 15.15 -0.88
CA LYS A 187 15.01 14.72 -1.68
C LYS A 187 14.55 14.27 -3.05
N SER A 188 15.24 14.73 -4.10
CA SER A 188 15.02 14.30 -5.47
C SER A 188 15.45 12.84 -5.65
N LEU A 189 14.67 12.07 -6.40
CA LEU A 189 14.99 10.69 -6.76
C LEU A 189 15.86 10.58 -8.01
N MET A 190 16.18 11.69 -8.68
CA MET A 190 16.88 11.70 -9.96
C MET A 190 18.17 10.86 -9.95
N SER A 191 19.00 11.05 -8.92
CA SER A 191 20.27 10.34 -8.74
C SER A 191 20.21 9.20 -7.71
N ALA A 192 19.01 8.77 -7.30
CA ALA A 192 18.88 7.68 -6.35
C ALA A 192 19.18 6.32 -7.01
N THR A 193 19.89 5.45 -6.29
CA THR A 193 20.12 4.07 -6.72
C THR A 193 19.20 3.15 -5.93
N LEU A 194 18.33 2.40 -6.62
CA LEU A 194 17.52 1.36 -6.00
C LEU A 194 18.38 0.16 -5.65
N CYS A 195 18.32 -0.29 -4.41
CA CYS A 195 18.99 -1.50 -3.93
C CYS A 195 18.06 -2.72 -4.04
N THR A 196 18.64 -3.92 -4.09
CA THR A 196 17.92 -5.20 -4.21
C THR A 196 16.95 -5.51 -3.08
N ASP A 197 17.10 -4.84 -1.95
CA ASP A 197 16.18 -4.93 -0.82
C ASP A 197 15.08 -3.87 -0.84
N GLY A 198 14.95 -3.08 -1.91
CA GLY A 198 13.93 -2.04 -2.08
C GLY A 198 14.27 -0.68 -1.45
N SER A 199 15.39 -0.58 -0.75
CA SER A 199 15.90 0.70 -0.23
C SER A 199 16.55 1.55 -1.33
N LEU A 200 16.78 2.83 -1.05
CA LEU A 200 17.50 3.73 -1.93
C LEU A 200 18.86 4.10 -1.33
N LEU A 201 19.91 4.08 -2.15
CA LEU A 201 21.17 4.74 -1.85
C LEU A 201 21.13 6.17 -2.41
N MET A 202 21.21 7.16 -1.52
CA MET A 202 21.16 8.57 -1.85
C MET A 202 22.25 9.30 -1.06
N GLU A 203 23.14 10.03 -1.76
CA GLU A 203 24.23 10.79 -1.12
C GLU A 203 25.09 9.93 -0.16
N GLY A 204 25.34 8.67 -0.54
CA GLY A 204 26.10 7.71 0.27
C GLY A 204 25.34 7.14 1.49
N LYS A 205 24.06 7.49 1.68
CA LYS A 205 23.21 6.98 2.77
C LYS A 205 22.12 6.06 2.23
N LYS A 206 21.88 4.95 2.92
CA LYS A 206 20.82 4.01 2.61
C LYS A 206 19.52 4.44 3.29
N VAL A 207 18.43 4.51 2.53
CA VAL A 207 17.12 5.00 2.96
C VAL A 207 16.07 3.93 2.70
N PHE A 208 15.37 3.52 3.75
CA PHE A 208 14.36 2.47 3.67
C PHE A 208 12.94 3.04 3.51
N SER A 209 12.03 2.21 3.03
CA SER A 209 10.61 2.57 2.92
C SER A 209 9.85 2.47 4.25
N LEU A 210 10.52 2.04 5.33
CA LEU A 210 9.94 1.87 6.66
C LEU A 210 9.23 3.15 7.10
N ARG A 211 7.92 3.04 7.20
CA ARG A 211 6.99 4.01 7.78
C ARG A 211 5.98 3.22 8.58
#